data_AF-A0AAD7U185-F1
#
_entry.id   AF-A0AAD7U185-F1
#
_cell.length_a   1.000
_cell.length_b   1.000
_cell.length_c   1.000
_cell.angle_alpha   90.00
_cell.angle_beta   90.00
_cell.angle_gamma   90.00
#
_symmetry.space_group_name_H-M   'P 1'
#
loop_
_entity.id
_entity.type
_entity.pdbx_description
1 polymer ?
#
loop_
_entity_poly.entity_id
_entity_poly.type
_entity_poly.pdbx_seq_one_letter_code
_entity_poly.pdbx_strand_id
1 'polypeptide(L)'
;MSKPQYRPLQLHPKTGELLLRLPSPHDNIIITPPRMSDAETIISYMNDPALYYWLEGPPFPYLPEHADCWLNQVKEGTDAAIAELERANAEHPDGPPVIVSSCPMRCLREEREDGSDVFLGDVTLLRERWPDLEDRVLKESLAKPNAERPIGDPDIVWCIGDYIAPSHHGKGIMTAAIKTLMQEWAIPRMGVRQIRVETFTDNIGSRRVFEKLGFVYEKTIALESRFLNSGRRIDGMDILWWKAE
;
A
#
# COMPACT_ATOMS: atom_id res chain seq x y z
N MET A 1 -2.08 -23.55 18.80
CA MET A 1 -3.45 -23.07 19.06
C MET A 1 -3.87 -22.24 17.85
N SER A 2 -5.12 -22.34 17.41
CA SER A 2 -5.63 -21.48 16.33
C SER A 2 -5.51 -20.01 16.78
N LYS A 3 -5.14 -19.10 15.87
CA LYS A 3 -5.19 -17.65 16.11
C LYS A 3 -6.28 -17.04 15.22
N PRO A 4 -7.57 -17.10 15.59
CA PRO A 4 -8.66 -16.67 14.71
C PRO A 4 -8.55 -15.22 14.26
N GLN A 5 -8.02 -14.33 15.12
CA GLN A 5 -7.85 -12.91 14.81
C GLN A 5 -6.87 -12.63 13.68
N TYR A 6 -6.00 -13.60 13.38
CA TYR A 6 -5.00 -13.49 12.33
C TYR A 6 -5.60 -13.80 10.95
N ARG A 7 -6.80 -14.38 10.87
CA ARG A 7 -7.42 -14.70 9.59
C ARG A 7 -7.67 -13.42 8.76
N PRO A 8 -7.51 -13.50 7.42
CA PRO A 8 -7.13 -14.67 6.62
C PRO A 8 -5.61 -14.83 6.41
N LEU A 9 -4.76 -14.14 7.18
CA LEU A 9 -3.30 -14.23 7.05
C LEU A 9 -2.82 -15.66 7.30
N GLN A 10 -1.82 -16.05 6.54
CA GLN A 10 -1.11 -17.31 6.67
C GLN A 10 0.19 -17.08 7.45
N LEU A 11 0.72 -18.15 8.05
CA LEU A 11 2.08 -18.14 8.59
C LEU A 11 3.01 -18.80 7.58
N HIS A 12 4.08 -18.12 7.22
CA HIS A 12 5.12 -18.67 6.37
C HIS A 12 5.70 -19.94 7.01
N PRO A 13 5.78 -21.08 6.30
CA PRO A 13 6.14 -22.36 6.90
C PRO A 13 7.57 -22.40 7.46
N LYS A 14 8.52 -21.66 6.85
CA LYS A 14 9.92 -21.58 7.32
C LYS A 14 10.17 -20.47 8.34
N THR A 15 9.75 -19.23 8.06
CA THR A 15 10.06 -18.06 8.89
C THR A 15 9.04 -17.80 10.00
N GLY A 16 7.82 -18.36 9.89
CA GLY A 16 6.71 -18.04 10.80
C GLY A 16 6.13 -16.64 10.61
N GLU A 17 6.57 -15.89 9.59
CA GLU A 17 6.10 -14.54 9.28
C GLU A 17 4.65 -14.56 8.78
N LEU A 18 3.90 -13.49 9.04
CA LEU A 18 2.57 -13.32 8.44
C LEU A 18 2.71 -13.12 6.92
N LEU A 19 1.80 -13.71 6.16
CA LEU A 19 1.72 -13.48 4.72
C LEU A 19 0.30 -13.57 4.15
N LEU A 20 0.12 -12.93 3.00
CA LEU A 20 -0.98 -13.15 2.06
C LEU A 20 -0.35 -13.63 0.76
N ARG A 21 -0.89 -14.68 0.17
CA ARG A 21 -0.43 -15.21 -1.11
C ARG A 21 -1.33 -14.68 -2.22
N LEU A 22 -0.74 -14.20 -3.32
CA LEU A 22 -1.55 -13.81 -4.46
C LEU A 22 -2.18 -15.04 -5.12
N PRO A 23 -3.34 -14.90 -5.78
CA PRO A 23 -3.93 -16.00 -6.54
C PRO A 23 -3.11 -16.31 -7.80
N SER A 24 -3.32 -17.50 -8.36
CA SER A 24 -2.80 -17.89 -9.67
C SER A 24 -3.13 -16.82 -10.73
N PRO A 25 -2.20 -16.49 -11.66
CA PRO A 25 -0.91 -17.13 -11.92
C PRO A 25 0.28 -16.53 -11.13
N HIS A 26 0.02 -15.77 -10.08
CA HIS A 26 1.05 -15.09 -9.27
C HIS A 26 1.21 -15.74 -7.90
N ASP A 27 0.90 -17.02 -7.77
CA ASP A 27 0.96 -17.75 -6.50
C ASP A 27 2.37 -17.88 -5.94
N ASN A 28 3.41 -17.59 -6.72
CA ASN A 28 4.79 -17.43 -6.25
C ASN A 28 5.06 -16.06 -5.58
N ILE A 29 4.09 -15.14 -5.57
CA ILE A 29 4.21 -13.82 -4.96
C ILE A 29 3.40 -13.78 -3.67
N ILE A 30 4.05 -13.31 -2.61
CA ILE A 30 3.47 -13.12 -1.29
C ILE A 30 3.55 -11.64 -0.87
N ILE A 31 2.67 -11.22 0.01
CA ILE A 31 2.70 -9.91 0.67
C ILE A 31 3.06 -10.18 2.13
N THR A 32 4.08 -9.48 2.65
CA THR A 32 4.60 -9.68 4.01
C THR A 32 4.74 -8.34 4.74
N PRO A 33 5.04 -8.36 6.06
CA PRO A 33 5.61 -7.22 6.75
C PRO A 33 6.93 -6.74 6.11
N PRO A 34 7.32 -5.47 6.36
CA PRO A 34 8.60 -4.92 5.92
C PRO A 34 9.77 -5.51 6.69
N ARG A 35 10.93 -5.67 6.02
CA ARG A 35 12.18 -6.12 6.64
C ARG A 35 13.24 -5.03 6.51
N MET A 36 14.00 -4.80 7.58
CA MET A 36 15.11 -3.83 7.52
C MET A 36 16.18 -4.22 6.49
N SER A 37 16.30 -5.52 6.17
CA SER A 37 17.19 -6.04 5.14
C SER A 37 16.81 -5.62 3.71
N ASP A 38 15.62 -5.06 3.49
CA ASP A 38 15.19 -4.62 2.15
C ASP A 38 15.88 -3.30 1.72
N ALA A 39 16.60 -2.64 2.63
CA ALA A 39 17.18 -1.30 2.43
C ALA A 39 18.01 -1.20 1.14
N GLU A 40 18.96 -2.10 0.91
CA GLU A 40 19.82 -2.08 -0.28
C GLU A 40 19.02 -2.16 -1.59
N THR A 41 17.98 -2.99 -1.61
CA THR A 41 17.11 -3.14 -2.79
C THR A 41 16.26 -1.89 -3.00
N ILE A 42 15.73 -1.30 -1.91
CA ILE A 42 14.97 -0.04 -1.97
C ILE A 42 15.84 1.10 -2.48
N ILE A 43 17.09 1.22 -2.01
CA ILE A 43 18.03 2.25 -2.49
C ILE A 43 18.24 2.10 -4.00
N SER A 44 18.45 0.88 -4.49
CA SER A 44 18.60 0.63 -5.93
C SER A 44 17.35 1.03 -6.70
N TYR A 45 16.17 0.64 -6.23
CA TYR A 45 14.88 0.94 -6.88
C TYR A 45 14.54 2.43 -6.89
N MET A 46 14.77 3.13 -5.78
CA MET A 46 14.47 4.57 -5.68
C MET A 46 15.45 5.46 -6.47
N ASN A 47 16.53 4.89 -6.99
CA ASN A 47 17.43 5.55 -7.95
C ASN A 47 17.27 5.03 -9.39
N ASP A 48 16.35 4.08 -9.64
CA ASP A 48 16.06 3.60 -10.99
C ASP A 48 15.08 4.55 -11.71
N PRO A 49 15.44 5.09 -12.89
CA PRO A 49 14.56 5.98 -13.67
C PRO A 49 13.23 5.33 -14.07
N ALA A 50 13.15 4.00 -14.15
CA ALA A 50 11.89 3.30 -14.37
C ALA A 50 10.92 3.41 -13.19
N LEU A 51 11.39 3.84 -12.01
CA LEU A 51 10.58 4.02 -10.80
C LEU A 51 10.49 5.47 -10.35
N TYR A 52 11.61 6.13 -10.03
CA TYR A 52 11.55 7.46 -9.40
C TYR A 52 10.87 8.51 -10.29
N TYR A 53 10.83 8.26 -11.60
CA TYR A 53 10.10 9.10 -12.54
C TYR A 53 8.61 9.18 -12.18
N TRP A 54 8.04 8.12 -11.61
CA TRP A 54 6.62 7.99 -11.28
C TRP A 54 6.29 8.23 -9.81
N LEU A 55 7.26 8.64 -8.98
CA LEU A 55 7.08 8.77 -7.54
C LEU A 55 7.30 10.22 -7.08
N GLU A 56 6.37 10.72 -6.26
CA GLU A 56 6.49 12.05 -5.65
C GLU A 56 7.24 12.02 -4.30
N GLY A 57 6.95 11.03 -3.47
CA GLY A 57 7.38 11.02 -2.06
C GLY A 57 8.89 10.87 -1.81
N PRO A 58 9.60 9.92 -2.46
CA PRO A 58 11.01 9.67 -2.19
C PRO A 58 11.89 10.89 -2.49
N PRO A 59 12.89 11.22 -1.64
CA PRO A 59 13.89 12.23 -1.98
C PRO A 59 14.77 11.78 -3.16
N PHE A 60 15.42 12.74 -3.84
CA PHE A 60 16.31 12.45 -4.95
C PHE A 60 17.62 13.28 -4.87
N PRO A 61 18.80 12.66 -5.03
CA PRO A 61 19.04 11.22 -5.12
C PRO A 61 18.63 10.49 -3.83
N TYR A 62 18.28 9.21 -3.95
CA TYR A 62 17.83 8.44 -2.78
C TYR A 62 19.03 7.81 -2.07
N LEU A 63 19.32 8.29 -0.86
CA LEU A 63 20.49 7.90 -0.08
C LEU A 63 20.16 6.77 0.92
N PRO A 64 21.16 6.05 1.45
CA PRO A 64 20.93 5.02 2.46
C PRO A 64 20.15 5.51 3.68
N GLU A 65 20.40 6.73 4.14
CA GLU A 65 19.71 7.29 5.31
C GLU A 65 18.20 7.53 5.03
N HIS A 66 17.82 7.74 3.77
CA HIS A 66 16.42 7.84 3.37
C HIS A 66 15.73 6.47 3.45
N ALA A 67 16.43 5.40 3.04
CA ALA A 67 15.93 4.04 3.13
C ALA A 67 15.73 3.63 4.59
N ASP A 68 16.72 3.89 5.44
CA ASP A 68 16.65 3.60 6.87
C ASP A 68 15.51 4.38 7.54
N CYS A 69 15.39 5.68 7.26
CA CYS A 69 14.32 6.51 7.80
C CYS A 69 12.94 5.99 7.40
N TRP A 70 12.74 5.71 6.10
CA TRP A 70 11.47 5.22 5.57
C TRP A 70 11.13 3.83 6.11
N LEU A 71 12.07 2.88 6.08
CA LEU A 71 11.86 1.52 6.58
C LEU A 71 11.53 1.51 8.08
N ASN A 72 12.19 2.33 8.89
CA ASN A 72 11.87 2.43 10.31
C ASN A 72 10.43 2.89 10.54
N GLN A 73 9.98 3.94 9.83
CA GLN A 73 8.59 4.42 9.94
C GLN A 73 7.57 3.37 9.49
N VAL A 74 7.85 2.73 8.36
CA VAL A 74 6.97 1.71 7.77
C VAL A 74 6.90 0.47 8.66
N LYS A 75 8.03 0.06 9.23
CA LYS A 75 8.12 -1.06 10.17
C LYS A 75 7.44 -0.75 11.49
N GLU A 76 7.63 0.44 12.06
CA GLU A 76 6.93 0.87 13.29
C GLU A 76 5.41 0.78 13.12
N GLY A 77 4.86 1.34 12.03
CA GLY A 77 3.43 1.26 11.75
C GLY A 77 2.94 -0.18 11.56
N THR A 78 3.74 -1.02 10.92
CA THR A 78 3.39 -2.42 10.67
C THR A 78 3.46 -3.27 11.94
N ASP A 79 4.49 -3.07 12.77
CA ASP A 79 4.64 -3.74 14.06
C ASP A 79 3.52 -3.34 15.02
N ALA A 80 3.07 -2.08 14.98
CA ALA A 80 1.91 -1.61 15.73
C ALA A 80 0.60 -2.32 15.30
N ALA A 81 0.41 -2.54 14.00
CA ALA A 81 -0.72 -3.30 13.47
C ALA A 81 -0.68 -4.77 13.91
N ILE A 82 0.50 -5.39 13.95
CA ILE A 82 0.68 -6.76 14.47
C ILE A 82 0.37 -6.81 15.97
N ALA A 83 0.85 -5.84 16.75
CA ALA A 83 0.57 -5.76 18.18
C ALA A 83 -0.93 -5.55 18.46
N GLU A 84 -1.65 -4.82 17.59
CA GLU A 84 -3.12 -4.71 17.64
C GLU A 84 -3.79 -6.08 17.46
N LEU A 85 -3.34 -6.87 16.48
CA LEU A 85 -3.85 -8.24 16.27
C LEU A 85 -3.53 -9.18 17.43
N GLU A 86 -2.34 -9.05 18.03
CA GLU A 86 -1.95 -9.83 19.21
C GLU A 86 -2.84 -9.53 20.41
N ARG A 87 -3.11 -8.26 20.68
CA ARG A 87 -4.06 -7.84 21.73
C ARG A 87 -5.45 -8.37 21.46
N ALA A 88 -5.97 -8.19 20.24
CA ALA A 88 -7.27 -8.72 19.85
C ALA A 88 -7.35 -10.24 20.05
N ASN A 89 -6.27 -10.97 19.75
CA ASN A 89 -6.23 -12.43 19.92
C ASN A 89 -6.17 -12.85 21.39
N ALA A 90 -5.54 -12.05 22.25
CA ALA A 90 -5.54 -12.29 23.69
C ALA A 90 -6.91 -12.00 24.32
N GLU A 91 -7.60 -10.95 23.87
CA GLU A 91 -8.90 -10.51 24.39
C GLU A 91 -10.07 -11.35 23.83
N HIS A 92 -9.96 -11.81 22.58
CA HIS A 92 -10.99 -12.56 21.86
C HIS A 92 -10.43 -13.83 21.18
N PRO A 93 -9.87 -14.78 21.96
CA PRO A 93 -9.14 -15.93 21.42
C PRO A 93 -9.98 -16.88 20.58
N ASP A 94 -11.28 -16.98 20.87
CA ASP A 94 -12.23 -17.84 20.15
C ASP A 94 -13.31 -17.03 19.41
N GLY A 95 -13.19 -15.70 19.41
CA GLY A 95 -14.14 -14.79 18.79
C GLY A 95 -13.95 -14.68 17.26
N PRO A 96 -14.95 -14.14 16.54
CA PRO A 96 -14.76 -13.78 15.15
C PRO A 96 -13.67 -12.70 15.01
N PRO A 97 -13.03 -12.58 13.84
CA PRO A 97 -12.02 -11.56 13.61
C PRO A 97 -12.58 -10.12 13.81
N VAL A 98 -11.95 -9.30 14.66
CA VAL A 98 -12.38 -7.91 14.97
C VAL A 98 -11.88 -6.90 13.95
N ILE A 99 -12.59 -5.79 13.74
CA ILE A 99 -12.08 -4.70 12.88
C ILE A 99 -10.85 -4.07 13.52
N VAL A 100 -9.80 -3.85 12.71
CA VAL A 100 -8.52 -3.26 13.10
C VAL A 100 -8.21 -1.99 12.33
N SER A 101 -7.30 -1.19 12.87
CA SER A 101 -6.99 0.15 12.36
C SER A 101 -6.19 0.18 11.06
N SER A 102 -5.41 -0.87 10.76
CA SER A 102 -4.41 -0.83 9.69
C SER A 102 -4.05 -2.23 9.15
N CYS A 103 -3.24 -2.27 8.09
CA CYS A 103 -2.75 -3.50 7.48
C CYS A 103 -1.36 -3.87 8.02
N PRO A 104 -1.17 -5.10 8.55
CA PRO A 104 0.13 -5.54 9.08
C PRO A 104 1.10 -5.98 7.99
N MET A 105 0.79 -5.76 6.70
CA MET A 105 1.62 -6.19 5.58
C MET A 105 1.46 -5.26 4.39
N ARG A 106 2.51 -5.19 3.56
CA ARG A 106 2.56 -4.26 2.43
C ARG A 106 3.65 -4.58 1.41
N CYS A 107 4.67 -5.35 1.80
CA CYS A 107 5.81 -5.63 0.94
C CYS A 107 5.53 -6.84 0.05
N LEU A 108 5.62 -6.66 -1.27
CA LEU A 108 5.52 -7.74 -2.23
C LEU A 108 6.87 -8.47 -2.28
N ARG A 109 6.82 -9.80 -2.26
CA ARG A 109 8.00 -10.66 -2.40
C ARG A 109 7.73 -11.79 -3.36
N GLU A 110 8.73 -12.13 -4.16
CA GLU A 110 8.71 -13.32 -5.02
C GLU A 110 9.49 -14.44 -4.36
N GLU A 111 8.80 -15.55 -4.07
CA GLU A 111 9.42 -16.78 -3.57
C GLU A 111 10.14 -17.50 -4.72
N ARG A 112 11.33 -18.03 -4.41
CA ARG A 112 12.16 -18.82 -5.32
C ARG A 112 12.07 -20.32 -4.98
N GLU A 113 12.48 -21.17 -5.91
CA GLU A 113 12.45 -22.64 -5.74
C GLU A 113 13.35 -23.14 -4.59
N ASP A 114 14.45 -22.43 -4.31
CA ASP A 114 15.33 -22.71 -3.16
C ASP A 114 14.69 -22.30 -1.82
N GLY A 115 13.53 -21.64 -1.86
CA GLY A 115 12.77 -21.12 -0.75
C GLY A 115 13.37 -19.90 -0.08
N SER A 116 14.25 -19.18 -0.77
CA SER A 116 14.51 -17.76 -0.52
C SER A 116 13.43 -16.90 -1.19
N ASP A 117 13.40 -15.60 -0.87
CA ASP A 117 12.52 -14.65 -1.50
C ASP A 117 13.27 -13.37 -1.91
N VAL A 118 12.65 -12.57 -2.78
CA VAL A 118 13.16 -11.27 -3.22
C VAL A 118 12.12 -10.21 -3.00
N PHE A 119 12.51 -9.09 -2.38
CA PHE A 119 11.68 -7.91 -2.29
C PHE A 119 11.40 -7.33 -3.68
N LEU A 120 10.12 -7.17 -4.02
CA LEU A 120 9.69 -6.63 -5.31
C LEU A 120 9.17 -5.21 -5.20
N GLY A 121 8.55 -4.82 -4.09
CA GLY A 121 7.92 -3.52 -3.99
C GLY A 121 6.96 -3.41 -2.83
N ASP A 122 6.11 -2.39 -2.89
CA ASP A 122 5.26 -1.97 -1.78
C ASP A 122 3.86 -1.63 -2.27
N VAL A 123 2.86 -1.99 -1.46
CA VAL A 123 1.49 -1.47 -1.57
C VAL A 123 1.09 -0.91 -0.21
N THR A 124 0.97 0.41 -0.17
CA THR A 124 0.53 1.16 0.99
C THR A 124 -0.99 1.30 1.00
N LEU A 125 -1.63 1.09 2.15
CA LEU A 125 -3.02 1.45 2.41
C LEU A 125 -3.06 2.38 3.64
N LEU A 126 -3.47 3.63 3.44
CA LEU A 126 -3.51 4.65 4.49
C LEU A 126 -4.80 5.46 4.39
N ARG A 127 -5.12 6.24 5.42
CA ARG A 127 -6.19 7.24 5.31
C ARG A 127 -5.78 8.33 4.31
N GLU A 128 -6.70 8.73 3.47
CA GLU A 128 -6.51 9.75 2.43
C GLU A 128 -6.10 11.09 3.02
N ARG A 129 -5.18 11.75 2.32
CA ARG A 129 -4.60 13.05 2.67
C ARG A 129 -4.69 14.08 1.54
N TRP A 130 -5.40 13.77 0.45
CA TRP A 130 -5.64 14.63 -0.71
C TRP A 130 -4.35 15.23 -1.28
N PRO A 131 -3.43 14.40 -1.81
CA PRO A 131 -2.13 14.86 -2.29
C PRO A 131 -2.22 15.81 -3.49
N ASP A 132 -3.32 15.79 -4.25
CA ASP A 132 -3.61 16.67 -5.38
C ASP A 132 -3.92 18.12 -4.98
N LEU A 133 -4.32 18.38 -3.73
CA LEU A 133 -4.67 19.73 -3.28
C LEU A 133 -3.45 20.56 -2.88
N GLU A 134 -3.28 21.70 -3.56
CA GLU A 134 -2.26 22.71 -3.23
C GLU A 134 -2.72 23.67 -2.11
N ASP A 135 -4.03 23.95 -2.03
CA ASP A 135 -4.61 24.75 -0.94
C ASP A 135 -4.52 23.98 0.38
N ARG A 136 -3.60 24.42 1.25
CA ARG A 136 -3.34 23.80 2.55
C ARG A 136 -4.52 23.87 3.50
N VAL A 137 -5.31 24.95 3.45
CA VAL A 137 -6.47 25.12 4.34
C VAL A 137 -7.58 24.16 3.92
N LEU A 138 -7.87 24.10 2.63
CA LEU A 138 -8.83 23.14 2.10
C LEU A 138 -8.39 21.70 2.36
N LYS A 139 -7.12 21.38 2.10
CA LYS A 139 -6.55 20.06 2.36
C LYS A 139 -6.69 19.66 3.83
N GLU A 140 -6.33 20.53 4.77
CA GLU A 140 -6.47 20.27 6.21
C GLU A 140 -7.94 20.07 6.60
N SER A 141 -8.86 20.86 6.02
CA SER A 141 -10.30 20.75 6.29
C SER A 141 -10.91 19.42 5.86
N LEU A 142 -10.25 18.68 4.95
CA LEU A 142 -10.66 17.35 4.50
C LEU A 142 -9.89 16.24 5.22
N ALA A 143 -8.56 16.38 5.30
CA ALA A 143 -7.66 15.37 5.84
C ALA A 143 -7.86 15.15 7.35
N LYS A 144 -8.05 16.23 8.12
CA LYS A 144 -8.17 16.13 9.57
C LYS A 144 -9.43 15.38 10.01
N PRO A 145 -10.66 15.72 9.55
CA PRO A 145 -11.84 14.93 9.88
C PRO A 145 -11.70 13.47 9.47
N ASN A 146 -11.12 13.19 8.30
CA ASN A 146 -10.88 11.82 7.85
C ASN A 146 -9.92 11.04 8.77
N ALA A 147 -8.83 11.69 9.23
CA ALA A 147 -7.86 11.10 10.15
C ALA A 147 -8.44 10.84 11.55
N GLU A 148 -9.42 11.63 11.99
CA GLU A 148 -10.04 11.53 13.32
C GLU A 148 -11.22 10.55 13.38
N ARG A 149 -11.70 10.03 12.24
CA ARG A 149 -12.80 9.05 12.20
C ARG A 149 -12.52 7.79 13.02
N PRO A 150 -13.50 7.24 13.75
CA PRO A 150 -13.35 5.99 14.49
C PRO A 150 -12.96 4.81 13.59
N ILE A 151 -12.24 3.82 14.14
CA ILE A 151 -11.90 2.58 13.42
C ILE A 151 -13.17 1.92 12.89
N GLY A 152 -13.15 1.50 11.61
CA GLY A 152 -14.28 0.84 10.95
C GLY A 152 -15.40 1.77 10.49
N ASP A 153 -15.28 3.10 10.67
CA ASP A 153 -16.24 4.05 10.12
C ASP A 153 -16.28 3.95 8.57
N PRO A 154 -17.45 3.64 7.97
CA PRO A 154 -17.58 3.48 6.52
C PRO A 154 -17.29 4.76 5.72
N ASP A 155 -17.31 5.92 6.37
CA ASP A 155 -17.03 7.20 5.74
C ASP A 155 -15.53 7.54 5.72
N ILE A 156 -14.64 6.68 6.27
CA ILE A 156 -13.20 6.86 6.09
C ILE A 156 -12.86 6.73 4.61
N VAL A 157 -12.22 7.76 4.08
CA VAL A 157 -11.58 7.73 2.76
C VAL A 157 -10.18 7.17 2.91
N TRP A 158 -9.93 6.04 2.25
CA TRP A 158 -8.61 5.42 2.19
C TRP A 158 -7.92 5.80 0.88
N CYS A 159 -6.60 5.66 0.87
CA CYS A 159 -5.72 5.87 -0.27
C CYS A 159 -4.81 4.66 -0.45
N ILE A 160 -4.50 4.33 -1.70
CA ILE A 160 -3.49 3.33 -2.05
C ILE A 160 -2.35 4.00 -2.82
N GLY A 161 -1.13 3.71 -2.39
CA GLY A 161 0.09 4.02 -3.15
C GLY A 161 0.86 2.74 -3.40
N ASP A 162 1.51 2.63 -4.55
CA ASP A 162 2.22 1.40 -4.90
C ASP A 162 3.44 1.63 -5.80
N TYR A 163 4.35 0.67 -5.77
CA TYR A 163 5.35 0.46 -6.80
C TYR A 163 5.77 -1.01 -6.82
N ILE A 164 6.32 -1.45 -7.96
CA ILE A 164 6.92 -2.78 -8.09
C ILE A 164 8.16 -2.71 -8.97
N ALA A 165 9.11 -3.61 -8.73
CA ALA A 165 10.35 -3.76 -9.46
C ALA A 165 10.14 -3.62 -10.99
N PRO A 166 11.00 -2.86 -11.70
CA PRO A 166 10.87 -2.67 -13.14
C PRO A 166 10.79 -3.98 -13.94
N SER A 167 11.52 -5.01 -13.51
CA SER A 167 11.50 -6.37 -14.08
C SER A 167 10.13 -7.06 -14.02
N HIS A 168 9.19 -6.53 -13.24
CA HIS A 168 7.88 -7.10 -12.96
C HIS A 168 6.72 -6.23 -13.46
N HIS A 169 7.01 -5.12 -14.16
CA HIS A 169 6.01 -4.26 -14.79
C HIS A 169 5.23 -5.01 -15.88
N GLY A 170 3.99 -4.59 -16.13
CA GLY A 170 3.16 -5.12 -17.22
C GLY A 170 2.63 -6.56 -17.02
N LYS A 171 2.96 -7.23 -15.92
CA LYS A 171 2.59 -8.64 -15.67
C LYS A 171 1.27 -8.84 -14.93
N GLY A 172 0.57 -7.76 -14.54
CA GLY A 172 -0.69 -7.85 -13.77
C GLY A 172 -0.52 -8.08 -12.26
N ILE A 173 0.71 -8.19 -11.78
CA ILE A 173 1.04 -8.47 -10.37
C ILE A 173 0.44 -7.43 -9.43
N MET A 174 0.61 -6.13 -9.73
CA MET A 174 0.11 -5.08 -8.84
C MET A 174 -1.43 -5.08 -8.75
N THR A 175 -2.11 -5.34 -9.87
CA THR A 175 -3.57 -5.56 -9.87
C THR A 175 -3.95 -6.72 -8.96
N ALA A 176 -3.24 -7.86 -9.04
CA ALA A 176 -3.50 -9.00 -8.16
C ALA A 176 -3.20 -8.69 -6.68
N ALA A 177 -2.13 -7.93 -6.39
CA ALA A 177 -1.73 -7.55 -5.04
C ALA A 177 -2.76 -6.64 -4.37
N ILE A 178 -3.16 -5.55 -5.04
CA ILE A 178 -4.17 -4.64 -4.49
C ILE A 178 -5.51 -5.36 -4.34
N LYS A 179 -5.93 -6.17 -5.33
CA LYS A 179 -7.16 -6.97 -5.22
C LYS A 179 -7.13 -7.88 -3.99
N THR A 180 -6.03 -8.60 -3.79
CA THR A 180 -5.84 -9.51 -2.66
C THR A 180 -5.90 -8.74 -1.34
N LEU A 181 -5.18 -7.62 -1.22
CA LEU A 181 -5.22 -6.78 -0.02
C LEU A 181 -6.62 -6.24 0.27
N MET A 182 -7.34 -5.77 -0.75
CA MET A 182 -8.69 -5.27 -0.58
C MET A 182 -9.65 -6.35 -0.09
N GLN A 183 -9.66 -7.51 -0.77
CA GLN A 183 -10.62 -8.57 -0.52
C GLN A 183 -10.33 -9.35 0.77
N GLU A 184 -9.06 -9.62 1.05
CA GLU A 184 -8.65 -10.44 2.19
C GLU A 184 -8.43 -9.62 3.46
N TRP A 185 -8.09 -8.33 3.34
CA TRP A 185 -7.78 -7.51 4.51
C TRP A 185 -8.60 -6.23 4.61
N ALA A 186 -8.46 -5.30 3.66
CA ALA A 186 -8.98 -3.94 3.79
C ALA A 186 -10.50 -3.93 4.06
N ILE A 187 -11.27 -4.65 3.27
CA ILE A 187 -12.73 -4.69 3.41
C ILE A 187 -13.14 -5.45 4.69
N PRO A 188 -12.78 -6.73 4.88
CA PRO A 188 -13.30 -7.52 6.00
C PRO A 188 -12.63 -7.21 7.35
N ARG A 189 -11.41 -6.69 7.37
CA ARG A 189 -10.62 -6.49 8.61
C ARG A 189 -10.48 -5.02 8.97
N MET A 190 -10.58 -4.07 8.05
CA MET A 190 -10.50 -2.64 8.36
C MET A 190 -11.83 -1.90 8.13
N GLY A 191 -12.84 -2.56 7.56
CA GLY A 191 -14.12 -1.93 7.26
C GLY A 191 -14.06 -0.93 6.11
N VAL A 192 -13.10 -1.08 5.19
CA VAL A 192 -12.92 -0.15 4.06
C VAL A 192 -14.15 -0.17 3.14
N ARG A 193 -14.75 1.00 2.92
CA ARG A 193 -15.92 1.17 2.04
C ARG A 193 -15.68 2.15 0.89
N GLN A 194 -14.64 2.97 0.96
CA GLN A 194 -14.28 3.89 -0.12
C GLN A 194 -12.77 4.13 -0.16
N ILE A 195 -12.22 4.13 -1.37
CA ILE A 195 -10.81 4.38 -1.65
C ILE A 195 -10.75 5.43 -2.75
N ARG A 196 -9.95 6.46 -2.52
CA ARG A 196 -9.56 7.46 -3.50
C ARG A 196 -8.11 7.20 -3.90
N VAL A 197 -7.80 7.41 -5.17
CA VAL A 197 -6.42 7.33 -5.66
C VAL A 197 -6.16 8.46 -6.65
N GLU A 198 -4.92 8.91 -6.66
CA GLU A 198 -4.39 9.90 -7.58
C GLU A 198 -3.27 9.28 -8.39
N THR A 199 -3.42 9.31 -9.72
CA THR A 199 -2.36 8.89 -10.64
C THR A 199 -1.93 10.07 -11.47
N PHE A 200 -0.63 10.21 -11.77
CA PHE A 200 -0.23 11.21 -12.76
C PHE A 200 -0.93 10.95 -14.09
N THR A 201 -1.38 12.01 -14.75
CA THR A 201 -2.16 11.93 -16.00
C THR A 201 -1.47 11.14 -17.11
N ASP A 202 -0.14 11.13 -17.12
CA ASP A 202 0.69 10.38 -18.06
C ASP A 202 1.15 9.01 -17.53
N ASN A 203 0.85 8.66 -16.29
CA ASN A 203 1.08 7.33 -15.73
C ASN A 203 -0.07 6.37 -16.05
N ILE A 204 -0.20 6.06 -17.34
CA ILE A 204 -1.23 5.15 -17.86
C ILE A 204 -1.15 3.76 -17.22
N GLY A 205 0.06 3.31 -16.84
CA GLY A 205 0.26 2.03 -16.17
C GLY A 205 -0.48 1.95 -14.84
N SER A 206 -0.26 2.94 -13.97
CA SER A 206 -0.93 3.02 -12.66
C SER A 206 -2.44 3.21 -12.81
N ARG A 207 -2.90 4.13 -13.69
CA ARG A 207 -4.33 4.32 -13.94
C ARG A 207 -5.05 3.02 -14.34
N ARG A 208 -4.44 2.24 -15.26
CA ARG A 208 -5.00 0.97 -15.70
C ARG A 208 -5.03 -0.11 -14.62
N VAL A 209 -4.15 -0.06 -13.61
CA VAL A 209 -4.22 -0.95 -12.45
C VAL A 209 -5.53 -0.70 -11.71
N PHE A 210 -5.83 0.56 -11.39
CA PHE A 210 -7.03 0.94 -10.65
C PHE A 210 -8.32 0.72 -11.45
N GLU A 211 -8.35 1.06 -12.74
CA GLU A 211 -9.53 0.81 -13.59
C GLU A 211 -9.89 -0.69 -13.63
N LYS A 212 -8.89 -1.59 -13.73
CA LYS A 212 -9.12 -3.05 -13.68
C LYS A 212 -9.67 -3.54 -12.34
N LEU A 213 -9.49 -2.78 -11.27
CA LEU A 213 -9.99 -3.06 -9.93
C LEU A 213 -11.39 -2.45 -9.70
N GLY A 214 -11.99 -1.85 -10.73
CA GLY A 214 -13.30 -1.23 -10.65
C GLY A 214 -13.29 0.19 -10.07
N PHE A 215 -12.12 0.83 -9.98
CA PHE A 215 -12.08 2.26 -9.68
C PHE A 215 -12.65 3.03 -10.87
N VAL A 216 -13.53 3.97 -10.57
CA VAL A 216 -14.19 4.84 -11.54
C VAL A 216 -13.47 6.18 -11.58
N TYR A 217 -13.06 6.60 -12.77
CA TYR A 217 -12.51 7.93 -12.99
C TYR A 217 -13.55 9.00 -12.64
N GLU A 218 -13.15 9.98 -11.83
CA GLU A 218 -13.99 11.13 -11.47
C GLU A 218 -13.63 12.35 -12.32
N LYS A 219 -12.36 12.77 -12.28
CA LYS A 219 -11.89 14.01 -12.91
C LYS A 219 -10.37 14.04 -13.01
N THR A 220 -9.87 14.98 -13.80
CA THR A 220 -8.45 15.35 -13.86
C THR A 220 -8.27 16.70 -13.20
N ILE A 221 -7.29 16.79 -12.30
CA ILE A 221 -6.83 18.04 -11.69
C ILE A 221 -5.59 18.48 -12.43
N ALA A 222 -5.67 19.62 -13.12
CA ALA A 222 -4.52 20.25 -13.75
C ALA A 222 -3.61 20.85 -12.67
N LEU A 223 -2.30 20.70 -12.86
CA LEU A 223 -1.27 21.21 -11.95
C LEU A 223 -0.36 22.15 -12.75
N GLU A 224 -0.41 23.44 -12.45
CA GLU A 224 0.24 24.46 -13.31
C GLU A 224 1.77 24.44 -13.19
N SER A 225 2.34 24.06 -12.04
CA SER A 225 3.79 24.13 -11.79
C SER A 225 4.26 23.16 -10.69
N ARG A 226 3.80 21.90 -10.70
CA ARG A 226 4.25 20.90 -9.73
C ARG A 226 5.47 20.14 -10.24
N PHE A 227 6.52 20.16 -9.42
CA PHE A 227 7.75 19.41 -9.64
C PHE A 227 7.90 18.33 -8.57
N LEU A 228 8.23 17.12 -9.00
CA LEU A 228 8.58 16.01 -8.11
C LEU A 228 9.99 16.23 -7.54
N ASN A 229 10.33 15.50 -6.47
CA ASN A 229 11.68 15.52 -5.91
C ASN A 229 12.77 15.15 -6.93
N SER A 230 12.43 14.31 -7.92
CA SER A 230 13.31 13.95 -9.04
C SER A 230 13.56 15.08 -10.05
N GLY A 231 12.93 16.25 -9.87
CA GLY A 231 12.98 17.38 -10.80
C GLY A 231 12.03 17.26 -11.99
N ARG A 232 11.28 16.16 -12.10
CA ARG A 232 10.27 15.96 -13.14
C ARG A 232 9.09 16.90 -12.90
N ARG A 233 8.66 17.62 -13.94
CA ARG A 233 7.39 18.35 -13.95
C ARG A 233 6.23 17.40 -14.25
N ILE A 234 5.13 17.54 -13.52
CA ILE A 234 3.86 16.85 -13.82
C ILE A 234 2.78 17.89 -14.13
N ASP A 235 1.92 17.57 -15.09
CA ASP A 235 0.91 18.52 -15.60
C ASP A 235 -0.48 18.29 -14.98
N GLY A 236 -0.68 17.18 -14.27
CA GLY A 236 -1.94 16.89 -13.61
C GLY A 236 -2.02 15.49 -12.98
N MET A 237 -3.06 15.31 -12.17
CA MET A 237 -3.42 14.03 -11.55
C MET A 237 -4.85 13.64 -11.94
N ASP A 238 -5.03 12.39 -12.35
CA ASP A 238 -6.33 11.76 -12.50
C ASP A 238 -6.80 11.24 -11.14
N ILE A 239 -8.04 11.56 -10.78
CA ILE A 239 -8.68 11.13 -9.55
C ILE A 239 -9.62 9.97 -9.88
N LEU A 240 -9.43 8.83 -9.21
CA LEU A 240 -10.30 7.68 -9.33
C LEU A 240 -10.84 7.26 -7.95
N TRP A 241 -12.04 6.71 -7.95
CA TRP A 241 -12.72 6.25 -6.76
C TRP A 241 -13.16 4.80 -6.89
N TRP A 242 -12.89 4.02 -5.86
CA TRP A 242 -13.60 2.78 -5.60
C TRP A 242 -14.55 2.99 -4.44
N LYS A 243 -15.79 2.52 -4.57
CA LYS A 243 -16.80 2.52 -3.52
C LYS A 243 -17.43 1.15 -3.45
N ALA A 244 -17.54 0.60 -2.25
CA ALA A 244 -18.22 -0.65 -2.01
C ALA A 244 -19.72 -0.50 -2.23
N GLU A 245 -20.33 -1.45 -2.94
CA GLU A 245 -21.79 -1.56 -3.12
C GLU A 245 -22.55 -1.72 -1.79
#